data_AF-A0A0C2CJK0-F1
#
_entry.id   AF-A0A0C2CJK0-F1
#
_cell.length_a   1.000
_cell.length_b   1.000
_cell.length_c   1.000
_cell.angle_alpha   90.00
_cell.angle_beta   90.00
_cell.angle_gamma   90.00
#
_symmetry.space_group_name_H-M   'P 1'
#
loop_
_entity.id
_entity.type
_entity.pdbx_description
1 polymer ?
#
loop_
_entity_poly.entity_id
_entity_poly.type
_entity_poly.pdbx_seq_one_letter_code
_entity_poly.pdbx_strand_id
1 'polypeptide(L)'
;MVGQRAQKLSAQLRATAACLAGFVDSVQAVSDYANNLKGAARDMGVCMTRVCMRERALEHRLRAVADALADETAVSIQQRAAYWKQRTAELDKTAAKHVKKVGLFS
;
A
#
# COMPACT_ATOMS: atom_id res chain seq x y z
N MET A 1 2.29 -15.21 5.52
CA MET A 1 1.13 -14.51 6.13
C MET A 1 1.27 -12.99 6.09
N VAL A 2 2.34 -12.37 6.62
CA VAL A 2 2.50 -10.90 6.63
C VAL A 2 2.58 -10.29 5.23
N GLY A 3 3.40 -10.85 4.32
CA GLY A 3 3.47 -10.33 2.94
C GLY A 3 2.14 -10.40 2.18
N GLN A 4 1.30 -11.41 2.46
CA GLN A 4 -0.03 -11.52 1.86
C GLN A 4 -1.01 -10.48 2.44
N ARG A 5 -0.86 -10.11 3.72
CA ARG A 5 -1.64 -9.02 4.33
C ARG A 5 -1.24 -7.67 3.74
N ALA A 6 0.05 -7.43 3.50
CA ALA A 6 0.54 -6.22 2.82
C ALA A 6 -0.04 -6.09 1.40
N GLN A 7 -0.05 -7.18 0.63
CA GLN A 7 -0.69 -7.21 -0.70
C GLN A 7 -2.20 -6.88 -0.65
N LYS A 8 -2.93 -7.47 0.31
CA LYS A 8 -4.36 -7.18 0.49
C LYS A 8 -4.61 -5.72 0.86
N LEU A 9 -3.80 -5.15 1.75
CA LEU A 9 -3.92 -3.75 2.12
C LEU A 9 -3.61 -2.83 0.93
N SER A 10 -2.56 -3.14 0.16
CA SER A 10 -2.24 -2.41 -1.07
C SER A 10 -3.42 -2.40 -2.06
N ALA A 11 -4.06 -3.55 -2.28
CA ALA A 11 -5.25 -3.63 -3.14
C ALA A 11 -6.40 -2.75 -2.64
N GLN A 12 -6.66 -2.73 -1.33
CA GLN A 12 -7.68 -1.86 -0.75
C GLN A 12 -7.33 -0.37 -0.89
N LEU A 13 -6.07 0.01 -0.67
CA LEU A 13 -5.61 1.39 -0.86
C LEU A 13 -5.79 1.86 -2.31
N ARG A 14 -5.51 1.00 -3.31
CA ARG A 14 -5.78 1.32 -4.72
C ARG A 14 -7.26 1.49 -5.02
N ALA A 15 -8.11 0.63 -4.45
CA ALA A 15 -9.56 0.76 -4.59
C ALA A 15 -10.07 2.06 -3.95
N THR A 16 -9.60 2.41 -2.75
CA THR A 16 -9.91 3.69 -2.09
C THR A 16 -9.45 4.88 -2.93
N ALA A 17 -8.25 4.82 -3.51
CA ALA A 17 -7.74 5.88 -4.40
C ALA A 17 -8.65 6.07 -5.63
N ALA A 18 -9.14 4.99 -6.23
CA ALA A 18 -10.08 5.06 -7.35
C ALA A 18 -11.43 5.67 -6.95
N CYS A 19 -11.97 5.29 -5.79
CA CYS A 19 -13.18 5.91 -5.25
C CYS A 19 -12.99 7.40 -4.96
N LEU A 20 -11.85 7.79 -4.37
CA LEU A 20 -11.52 9.18 -4.10
C LEU A 20 -11.43 9.99 -5.40
N ALA A 21 -10.79 9.46 -6.44
CA ALA A 21 -10.70 10.12 -7.74
C ALA A 21 -12.10 10.43 -8.31
N GLY A 22 -12.99 9.44 -8.37
CA GLY A 22 -14.36 9.63 -8.87
C GLY A 22 -15.21 10.59 -8.02
N PHE A 23 -15.03 10.55 -6.69
CA PHE A 23 -15.65 11.52 -5.79
C PHE A 23 -15.16 12.95 -6.09
N VAL A 24 -13.85 13.14 -6.20
CA VAL A 24 -13.24 14.45 -6.48
C VAL A 24 -13.64 14.99 -7.84
N ASP A 25 -13.74 14.13 -8.86
CA ASP A 25 -14.24 14.53 -10.19
C ASP A 25 -15.70 15.03 -10.11
N SER A 26 -16.53 14.36 -9.31
CA SER A 26 -17.93 14.76 -9.09
C SER A 26 -18.01 16.11 -8.35
N VAL A 27 -17.21 16.30 -7.30
CA VAL A 27 -17.14 17.58 -6.57
C VAL A 27 -16.59 18.70 -7.45
N GLN A 28 -15.61 18.40 -8.31
CA GLN A 28 -15.06 19.38 -9.25
C GLN A 28 -16.13 19.84 -10.25
N ALA A 29 -16.96 18.93 -10.79
CA ALA A 29 -18.06 19.31 -11.68
C ALA A 29 -19.05 20.30 -11.00
N VAL A 30 -19.39 20.07 -9.73
CA VAL A 30 -20.21 20.99 -8.94
C VAL A 30 -19.48 22.32 -8.71
N SER A 31 -18.17 22.28 -8.44
CA SER A 31 -17.33 23.46 -8.24
C SER A 31 -17.26 24.32 -9.51
N ASP A 32 -17.15 23.70 -10.67
CA ASP A 32 -17.12 24.37 -11.98
C ASP A 32 -18.46 25.03 -12.29
N TYR A 33 -19.58 24.39 -11.94
CA TYR A 33 -20.89 25.04 -12.02
C TYR A 33 -20.96 26.27 -11.11
N ALA A 34 -20.52 26.15 -9.86
CA ALA A 34 -20.50 27.24 -8.90
C ALA A 34 -19.61 28.41 -9.35
N ASN A 35 -18.48 28.13 -10.01
CA ASN A 35 -17.56 29.14 -10.56
C ASN A 35 -18.22 30.05 -11.63
N ASN A 36 -19.24 29.56 -12.32
CA ASN A 36 -20.00 30.30 -13.34
C ASN A 36 -21.12 31.18 -12.75
N LEU A 37 -21.39 31.07 -11.44
CA LEU A 37 -22.36 31.91 -10.74
C LEU A 37 -21.70 33.22 -10.27
N LYS A 38 -22.47 34.07 -9.58
CA LYS A 38 -22.01 35.36 -9.03
C LYS A 38 -22.05 35.34 -7.49
N GLY A 39 -21.28 36.25 -6.88
CA GLY A 39 -21.24 36.42 -5.42
C GLY A 39 -20.72 35.18 -4.70
N ALA A 40 -21.26 34.92 -3.50
CA ALA A 40 -20.76 33.87 -2.60
C ALA A 40 -20.71 32.46 -3.22
N ALA A 41 -21.57 32.15 -4.19
CA ALA A 41 -21.54 30.87 -4.88
C ALA A 41 -20.24 30.67 -5.69
N ARG A 42 -19.76 31.74 -6.36
CA ARG A 42 -18.47 31.71 -7.07
C ARG A 42 -17.32 31.54 -6.09
N ASP A 43 -17.34 32.25 -4.97
CA ASP A 43 -16.28 32.17 -3.96
C ASP A 43 -16.18 30.74 -3.37
N MET A 44 -17.33 30.09 -3.15
CA MET A 44 -17.38 28.68 -2.77
C MET A 44 -16.81 27.76 -3.86
N GLY A 45 -17.17 27.97 -5.14
CA GLY A 45 -16.62 27.18 -6.26
C GLY A 45 -15.09 27.26 -6.36
N VAL A 46 -14.53 28.47 -6.19
CA VAL A 46 -13.07 28.68 -6.21
C VAL A 46 -12.40 27.99 -5.02
N CYS A 47 -13.00 28.08 -3.83
CA CYS A 47 -12.52 27.39 -2.64
C CYS A 47 -12.54 25.86 -2.85
N MET A 48 -13.66 25.31 -3.32
CA MET A 48 -13.81 23.88 -3.57
C MET A 48 -12.88 23.37 -4.66
N THR A 49 -12.64 24.13 -5.72
CA THR A 49 -11.63 23.79 -6.74
C THR A 49 -10.25 23.57 -6.12
N ARG A 50 -9.86 24.43 -5.16
CA ARG A 50 -8.59 24.27 -4.43
C ARG A 50 -8.59 23.03 -3.53
N VAL A 51 -9.73 22.68 -2.93
CA VAL A 51 -9.89 21.43 -2.17
C VAL A 51 -9.70 20.24 -3.10
N CYS A 52 -10.38 20.20 -4.25
CA CYS A 52 -10.23 19.12 -5.23
C CYS A 52 -8.78 18.93 -5.68
N MET A 53 -8.03 20.01 -5.93
CA MET A 53 -6.60 19.91 -6.27
C MET A 53 -5.77 19.25 -5.15
N ARG A 54 -6.06 19.56 -3.89
CA ARG A 54 -5.39 18.96 -2.74
C ARG A 54 -5.75 17.48 -2.59
N GLU A 55 -7.02 17.13 -2.78
CA GLU A 55 -7.49 15.74 -2.74
C GLU A 55 -6.88 14.90 -3.87
N ARG A 56 -6.67 15.45 -5.07
CA ARG A 56 -5.92 14.77 -6.15
C ARG A 56 -4.47 14.48 -5.75
N ALA A 57 -3.82 15.42 -5.06
CA ALA A 57 -2.47 15.18 -4.54
C ALA A 57 -2.45 14.11 -3.45
N LEU A 58 -3.48 14.04 -2.60
CA LEU A 58 -3.67 12.98 -1.61
C LEU A 58 -3.86 11.61 -2.28
N GLU A 59 -4.71 11.55 -3.31
CA GLU A 59 -4.97 10.35 -4.11
C GLU A 59 -3.68 9.77 -4.71
N HIS A 60 -2.86 10.62 -5.32
CA HIS A 60 -1.56 10.20 -5.86
C HIS A 60 -0.62 9.65 -4.78
N ARG A 61 -0.56 10.29 -3.61
CA ARG A 61 0.24 9.78 -2.47
C ARG A 61 -0.29 8.43 -1.98
N LEU A 62 -1.61 8.25 -1.95
CA LEU A 62 -2.24 6.98 -1.55
C LEU A 62 -1.86 5.85 -2.52
N ARG A 63 -1.86 6.12 -3.83
CA ARG A 63 -1.38 5.16 -4.85
C ARG A 63 0.09 4.82 -4.66
N ALA A 64 0.95 5.83 -4.46
CA ALA A 64 2.37 5.59 -4.23
C ALA A 64 2.64 4.70 -3.00
N VAL A 65 1.90 4.93 -1.90
CA VAL A 65 1.99 4.07 -0.70
C VAL A 65 1.52 2.65 -1.02
N ALA A 66 0.44 2.50 -1.79
CA ALA A 66 -0.06 1.19 -2.18
C ALA A 66 0.98 0.42 -3.02
N ASP A 67 1.64 1.09 -3.97
CA ASP A 67 2.67 0.50 -4.82
C ASP A 67 3.89 0.08 -4.01
N ALA A 68 4.44 0.96 -3.17
CA ALA A 68 5.56 0.62 -2.28
C ALA A 68 5.23 -0.55 -1.33
N LEU A 69 3.98 -0.64 -0.87
CA LEU A 69 3.55 -1.74 -0.01
C LEU A 69 3.52 -3.08 -0.75
N ALA A 70 3.05 -3.09 -2.00
CA ALA A 70 2.98 -4.30 -2.82
C ALA A 70 4.36 -4.70 -3.34
N ASP A 71 5.08 -3.80 -3.99
CA ASP A 71 6.19 -4.15 -4.85
C ASP A 71 7.52 -4.18 -4.09
N GLU A 72 7.63 -3.43 -3.00
CA GLU A 72 8.83 -3.42 -2.17
C GLU A 72 8.61 -4.23 -0.88
N THR A 73 7.68 -3.78 -0.04
CA THR A 73 7.54 -4.30 1.33
C THR A 73 7.07 -5.76 1.33
N ALA A 74 6.00 -6.07 0.60
CA ALA A 74 5.46 -7.43 0.57
C ALA A 74 6.45 -8.42 -0.07
N VAL A 75 7.08 -8.03 -1.18
CA VAL A 75 8.08 -8.86 -1.89
C VAL A 75 9.28 -9.12 -0.98
N SER A 76 9.86 -8.07 -0.38
CA SER A 76 11.01 -8.18 0.52
C SER A 76 10.73 -9.13 1.69
N ILE A 77 9.57 -8.99 2.35
CA ILE A 77 9.19 -9.87 3.47
C ILE A 77 9.04 -11.32 3.01
N GLN A 78 8.44 -11.57 1.85
CA GLN A 78 8.26 -12.93 1.32
C GLN A 78 9.61 -13.60 1.01
N GLN A 79 10.51 -12.90 0.32
CA GLN A 79 11.84 -13.41 -0.01
C GLN A 79 12.66 -13.69 1.24
N ARG A 80 12.67 -12.75 2.20
CA ARG A 80 13.38 -12.90 3.47
C ARG A 80 12.84 -14.08 4.26
N ALA A 81 11.52 -14.25 4.36
CA ALA A 81 10.91 -15.37 5.05
C ALA A 81 11.28 -16.73 4.42
N ALA A 82 11.30 -16.82 3.09
CA ALA A 82 11.72 -18.03 2.39
C ALA A 82 13.19 -18.36 2.66
N TYR A 83 14.07 -17.35 2.58
CA TYR A 83 15.49 -17.48 2.89
C TYR A 83 15.73 -17.98 4.32
N TRP A 84 15.08 -17.37 5.32
CA TRP A 84 15.23 -17.80 6.71
C TRP A 84 14.74 -19.23 6.90
N LYS A 85 13.61 -19.62 6.29
CA LYS A 85 13.09 -20.99 6.36
C LYS A 85 14.10 -22.01 5.81
N GLN A 86 14.76 -21.69 4.69
CA GLN A 86 15.81 -22.55 4.14
C GLN A 86 17.00 -22.65 5.09
N ARG A 87 17.51 -21.52 5.58
CA ARG A 87 18.64 -21.45 6.52
C ARG A 87 18.37 -22.25 7.80
N THR A 88 17.18 -22.14 8.38
CA THR A 88 16.81 -22.90 9.57
C THR A 88 16.81 -24.41 9.28
N ALA A 89 16.24 -24.84 8.15
CA ALA A 89 16.23 -26.26 7.78
C ALA A 89 17.64 -26.84 7.54
N GLU A 90 18.56 -26.04 7.00
CA GLU A 90 19.97 -26.42 6.83
C GLU A 90 20.70 -26.55 8.19
N LEU A 91 20.44 -25.63 9.11
CA LEU A 91 20.95 -25.68 10.49
C LEU A 91 20.44 -26.91 11.22
N ASP A 92 19.13 -27.20 11.12
CA ASP A 92 18.53 -28.39 11.73
C ASP A 92 19.15 -29.68 11.21
N LYS A 93 19.36 -29.80 9.89
CA LYS A 93 20.04 -30.94 9.28
C LYS A 93 21.47 -31.09 9.79
N THR A 94 22.19 -29.98 9.91
CA THR A 94 23.58 -29.96 10.40
C THR A 94 23.63 -30.40 11.86
N ALA A 95 22.77 -29.84 12.70
CA ALA A 95 22.64 -30.21 14.11
C ALA A 95 22.32 -31.70 14.27
N ALA A 96 21.34 -32.23 13.52
CA ALA A 96 20.99 -33.65 13.57
C ALA A 96 22.17 -34.58 13.20
N LYS A 97 23.00 -34.19 12.21
CA LYS A 97 24.22 -34.94 11.86
C LYS A 97 25.24 -34.92 12.99
N HIS A 98 25.45 -33.77 13.64
CA HIS A 98 26.36 -33.65 14.77
C HIS A 98 25.90 -34.49 15.96
N VAL A 99 24.62 -34.46 16.31
CA VAL A 99 24.05 -35.28 17.41
C VAL A 99 24.26 -36.77 17.14
N LYS A 100 23.95 -37.25 15.93
CA LYS A 100 24.22 -38.64 15.56
C LYS A 100 25.70 -38.99 15.68
N LYS A 101 26.58 -38.11 15.21
CA LYS A 101 28.02 -38.32 15.27
C LYS A 101 28.51 -38.44 16.71
N VAL A 102 28.13 -37.51 17.59
CA VAL A 102 28.53 -37.53 19.01
C VAL A 102 27.94 -38.74 19.74
N GLY A 103 26.66 -39.06 19.51
CA GLY A 103 26.02 -40.23 20.09
C GLY A 103 26.55 -41.58 19.59
N LEU A 104 27.25 -41.61 18.45
CA LEU A 104 28.00 -42.79 17.96
C LEU A 104 29.37 -42.94 18.64
N PHE A 105 29.87 -41.92 19.31
CA PHE A 105 31.15 -41.91 20.04
C PHE A 105 30.98 -41.97 21.57
N SER A 106 29.74 -42.18 22.06
CA SER A 106 29.39 -42.33 23.48
C SER A 106 28.96 -43.76 23.75
#